data_AF-A0A2R9BX43-F1
#
_entry.id   AF-A0A2R9BX43-F1
#
_cell.length_a   1.000
_cell.length_b   1.000
_cell.length_c   1.000
_cell.angle_alpha   90.00
_cell.angle_beta   90.00
_cell.angle_gamma   90.00
#
_symmetry.space_group_name_H-M   'P 1'
#
loop_
_entity.id
_entity.type
_entity.pdbx_description
1 polymer ?
#
loop_
_entity_poly.entity_id
_entity_poly.type
_entity_poly.pdbx_seq_one_letter_code
_entity_poly.pdbx_strand_id
1 'polypeptide(L)'
;MSDSKEPRVQLLGLLEEEELITSGMNFFPRNFGFRQTRGYKSLAGRLSHAPLVLLLLFFTLFTGLLVAILVQGSKNPSSQRQEQSKQEEIFQDLSQLKAAVERLCRRCPWEWTFFQGNCYFMSNSQRNWHDSITACQEVGAQLVVIKSAEEQNFLQLQSSRSNRFTWMGLSDLNQEGTWQWVDGSPLSSSFKQYWNRGEPNNIRKEDCVEFNGNGWNDDKCSAAKFWICKMSAASCSRDEGQLLPSASVSPTAHAA
;
A
#
# COMPACT_ATOMS: atom_id res chain seq x y z
N MET A 1 20.58 25.34 27.94
CA MET A 1 22.02 25.03 28.05
C MET A 1 22.23 23.70 27.35
N SER A 2 22.86 23.72 26.16
CA SER A 2 23.30 22.60 25.29
C SER A 2 22.19 21.61 24.84
N ASP A 3 21.67 21.56 23.62
CA ASP A 3 22.11 21.85 22.24
C ASP A 3 23.26 20.95 21.70
N SER A 4 22.90 19.97 20.87
CA SER A 4 23.71 19.30 19.81
C SER A 4 22.82 18.25 19.11
N LYS A 5 22.16 18.57 17.99
CA LYS A 5 22.63 18.60 16.59
C LYS A 5 22.66 17.23 15.90
N GLU A 6 21.58 17.00 15.17
CA GLU A 6 21.42 16.14 13.99
C GLU A 6 22.30 16.63 12.82
N PRO A 7 22.78 15.77 11.91
CA PRO A 7 23.30 16.23 10.63
C PRO A 7 22.23 16.09 9.53
N ARG A 8 21.71 17.25 9.11
CA ARG A 8 21.18 17.46 7.76
C ARG A 8 22.32 17.28 6.76
N VAL A 9 22.07 16.55 5.68
CA VAL A 9 22.77 16.76 4.41
C VAL A 9 21.74 17.35 3.44
N GLN A 10 21.84 18.66 3.21
CA GLN A 10 21.11 19.35 2.16
C GLN A 10 22.09 19.73 1.04
N LEU A 11 21.70 19.26 -0.14
CA LEU A 11 22.04 19.65 -1.50
C LEU A 11 22.18 21.17 -1.69
N LEU A 12 23.19 21.60 -2.46
CA LEU A 12 23.31 22.87 -3.21
C LEU A 12 24.61 22.77 -4.04
N GLY A 13 24.72 23.15 -5.31
CA GLY A 13 23.82 23.80 -6.26
C GLY A 13 24.32 23.52 -7.71
N LEU A 14 23.43 23.57 -8.71
CA LEU A 14 23.21 24.73 -9.61
C LEU A 14 24.33 24.81 -10.68
N LEU A 15 24.11 24.85 -12.00
CA LEU A 15 23.05 25.39 -12.88
C LEU A 15 23.02 24.49 -14.15
N GLU A 16 21.87 24.11 -14.73
CA GLU A 16 21.07 24.86 -15.74
C GLU A 16 21.88 25.50 -16.89
N GLU A 17 21.66 24.99 -18.11
CA GLU A 17 21.47 25.68 -19.41
C GLU A 17 21.40 24.59 -20.50
N GLU A 18 20.22 24.24 -21.02
CA GLU A 18 19.47 24.87 -22.13
C GLU A 18 20.12 24.76 -23.53
N GLU A 19 19.48 23.93 -24.35
CA GLU A 19 18.99 24.16 -25.72
C GLU A 19 19.85 24.74 -26.87
N LEU A 20 19.94 23.89 -27.92
CA LEU A 20 19.55 24.11 -29.33
C LEU A 20 20.31 25.12 -30.26
N ILE A 21 20.79 24.55 -31.39
CA ILE A 21 20.94 25.08 -32.79
C ILE A 21 21.91 26.27 -32.95
N THR A 22 22.89 26.27 -33.87
CA THR A 22 22.71 26.50 -35.32
C THR A 22 24.03 26.44 -36.09
N SER A 23 23.93 25.99 -37.35
CA SER A 23 24.71 26.42 -38.55
C SER A 23 26.19 26.02 -38.64
N GLY A 24 26.59 25.25 -39.65
CA GLY A 24 27.01 25.81 -40.95
C GLY A 24 28.53 26.03 -40.94
N MET A 25 29.34 25.80 -41.97
CA MET A 25 29.19 25.71 -43.41
C MET A 25 30.46 25.04 -43.97
N ASN A 26 30.31 24.52 -45.18
CA ASN A 26 31.33 24.29 -46.21
C ASN A 26 32.57 25.21 -46.12
N PHE A 27 33.76 24.74 -46.54
CA PHE A 27 34.52 25.40 -47.61
C PHE A 27 35.64 24.52 -48.18
N PHE A 28 35.84 24.69 -49.48
CA PHE A 28 36.77 24.05 -50.42
C PHE A 28 38.25 24.06 -50.02
N PRO A 29 39.08 23.28 -50.73
CA PRO A 29 40.05 23.98 -51.58
C PRO A 29 40.01 23.56 -53.05
N ARG A 30 40.22 24.58 -53.87
CA ARG A 30 40.37 24.57 -55.33
C ARG A 30 41.87 24.51 -55.66
N ASN A 31 42.17 23.89 -56.81
CA ASN A 31 43.36 24.02 -57.64
C ASN A 31 44.65 23.26 -57.26
N PHE A 32 44.93 22.21 -58.03
CA PHE A 32 46.23 22.07 -58.68
C PHE A 32 46.02 21.77 -60.18
N GLY A 33 46.70 22.57 -61.01
CA GLY A 33 46.58 22.58 -62.46
C GLY A 33 47.33 21.45 -63.16
N PHE A 34 46.82 21.10 -64.33
CA PHE A 34 47.34 20.15 -65.32
C PHE A 34 48.70 20.56 -65.93
N ARG A 35 49.57 19.58 -66.21
CA ARG A 35 50.12 19.38 -67.57
C ARG A 35 50.66 17.95 -67.83
N GLN A 36 49.88 17.21 -68.60
CA GLN A 36 50.20 16.24 -69.67
C GLN A 36 51.59 15.55 -69.73
N THR A 37 51.61 14.23 -69.93
CA THR A 37 51.63 13.60 -71.28
C THR A 37 51.58 12.06 -71.24
N ARG A 38 51.04 11.49 -72.34
CA ARG A 38 51.35 10.17 -72.94
C ARG A 38 50.64 8.91 -72.41
N GLY A 39 49.44 8.71 -72.95
CA GLY A 39 49.15 7.57 -73.84
C GLY A 39 48.93 6.19 -73.22
N TYR A 40 47.68 5.88 -72.86
CA TYR A 40 47.17 4.51 -72.92
C TYR A 40 46.05 4.43 -73.95
N LYS A 41 46.32 3.62 -74.98
CA LYS A 41 45.40 3.34 -76.08
C LYS A 41 44.14 2.67 -75.54
N SER A 42 43.02 3.11 -76.10
CA SER A 42 41.70 2.49 -76.08
C SER A 42 41.77 0.95 -76.11
N LEU A 43 41.13 0.32 -75.13
CA LEU A 43 40.35 -0.89 -75.34
C LEU A 43 38.98 -0.72 -74.68
N ALA A 44 38.05 -0.17 -75.46
CA ALA A 44 36.63 -0.34 -75.25
C ALA A 44 36.29 -1.82 -75.43
N GLY A 45 36.36 -2.58 -74.35
CA GLY A 45 35.69 -3.86 -74.21
C GLY A 45 34.45 -3.66 -73.38
N ARG A 46 33.27 -3.92 -73.95
CA ARG A 46 32.01 -4.06 -73.21
C ARG A 46 32.18 -5.13 -72.13
N LEU A 47 32.61 -4.76 -70.92
CA LEU A 47 32.29 -5.55 -69.75
C LEU A 47 30.79 -5.38 -69.57
N SER A 48 30.07 -6.46 -69.80
CA SER A 48 28.63 -6.58 -69.54
C SER A 48 28.27 -5.92 -68.20
N HIS A 49 27.09 -5.33 -68.06
CA HIS A 49 26.60 -4.91 -66.73
C HIS A 49 26.37 -6.10 -65.79
N ALA A 50 26.40 -7.32 -66.34
CA ALA A 50 26.27 -8.58 -65.60
C ALA A 50 27.26 -8.70 -64.42
N PRO A 51 28.58 -8.50 -64.56
CA PRO A 51 29.52 -8.53 -63.43
C PRO A 51 29.25 -7.50 -62.34
N LEU A 52 28.80 -6.28 -62.67
CA LEU A 52 28.53 -5.22 -61.68
C LEU A 52 27.23 -5.49 -60.89
N VAL A 53 26.17 -5.91 -61.58
CA VAL A 53 24.91 -6.32 -60.93
C VAL A 53 25.14 -7.56 -60.08
N LEU A 54 25.93 -8.52 -60.57
CA LEU A 54 26.30 -9.71 -59.82
C LEU A 54 27.12 -9.38 -58.57
N LEU A 55 28.00 -8.38 -58.65
CA LEU A 55 28.76 -7.84 -57.50
C LEU A 55 27.84 -7.23 -56.45
N LEU A 56 26.88 -6.37 -56.85
CA LEU A 56 25.93 -5.76 -55.90
C LEU A 56 25.04 -6.82 -55.23
N LEU A 57 24.56 -7.79 -55.99
CA LEU A 57 23.79 -8.92 -55.44
C LEU A 57 24.64 -9.71 -54.44
N PHE A 58 25.90 -10.00 -54.78
CA PHE A 58 26.81 -10.69 -53.88
C PHE A 58 27.06 -9.89 -52.58
N PHE A 59 27.26 -8.57 -52.68
CA PHE A 59 27.42 -7.71 -51.52
C PHE A 59 26.18 -7.69 -50.63
N THR A 60 24.97 -7.55 -51.20
CA THR A 60 23.73 -7.54 -50.42
C THR A 60 23.48 -8.87 -49.71
N LEU A 61 23.77 -10.00 -50.38
CA LEU A 61 23.69 -11.33 -49.80
C LEU A 61 24.73 -11.50 -48.68
N PHE A 62 25.95 -11.02 -48.89
CA PHE A 62 27.02 -11.11 -47.91
C PHE A 62 26.75 -10.24 -46.68
N THR A 63 26.26 -9.00 -46.86
CA THR A 63 25.86 -8.14 -45.75
C THR A 63 24.65 -8.71 -45.00
N GLY A 64 23.67 -9.28 -45.72
CA GLY A 64 22.53 -9.94 -45.10
C GLY A 64 22.94 -11.17 -44.28
N LEU A 65 23.87 -11.97 -44.81
CA LEU A 65 24.45 -13.12 -44.11
C LEU A 65 25.27 -12.69 -42.89
N LEU A 66 26.10 -11.64 -43.02
CA LEU A 66 26.85 -11.06 -41.90
C LEU A 66 25.92 -10.56 -40.80
N VAL A 67 24.87 -9.81 -41.14
CA VAL A 67 23.88 -9.34 -40.16
C VAL A 67 23.17 -10.53 -39.50
N ALA A 68 22.78 -11.56 -40.25
CA ALA A 68 22.18 -12.76 -39.69
C ALA A 68 23.13 -13.51 -38.73
N ILE A 69 24.42 -13.65 -39.10
CA ILE A 69 25.45 -14.25 -38.25
C ILE A 69 25.70 -13.41 -37.00
N LEU A 70 25.73 -12.08 -37.11
CA LEU A 70 25.90 -11.17 -35.97
C LEU A 70 24.69 -11.18 -35.03
N VAL A 71 23.47 -11.28 -35.56
CA VAL A 71 22.23 -11.40 -34.77
C VAL A 71 22.17 -12.75 -34.04
N GLN A 72 22.64 -13.83 -34.66
CA GLN A 72 22.77 -15.15 -34.02
C GLN A 72 23.95 -15.20 -33.04
N GLY A 73 25.06 -14.51 -33.32
CA GLY A 73 26.25 -14.45 -32.47
C GLY A 73 26.12 -13.52 -31.25
N SER A 74 25.21 -12.55 -31.30
CA SER A 74 24.91 -11.63 -30.19
C SER A 74 24.08 -12.29 -29.08
N LYS A 75 23.37 -13.38 -29.36
CA LYS A 75 22.51 -14.04 -28.38
C LYS A 75 23.11 -15.38 -28.01
N ASN A 76 24.09 -15.34 -27.12
CA ASN A 76 24.57 -16.55 -26.47
C ASN A 76 23.39 -17.15 -25.68
N PRO A 77 22.83 -18.31 -26.08
CA PRO A 77 21.62 -18.86 -25.47
C PRO A 77 21.80 -19.17 -23.99
N SER A 78 23.04 -19.40 -23.56
CA SER A 78 23.42 -19.58 -22.16
C SER A 78 23.28 -18.29 -21.36
N SER A 79 23.67 -17.14 -21.90
CA SER A 79 23.58 -15.83 -21.22
C SER A 79 22.14 -15.37 -21.03
N GLN A 80 21.27 -15.56 -22.04
CA GLN A 80 19.84 -15.22 -21.88
C GLN A 80 19.11 -16.17 -20.93
N ARG A 81 19.42 -17.48 -20.98
CA ARG A 81 18.82 -18.47 -20.08
C ARG A 81 19.25 -18.25 -18.63
N GLN A 82 20.49 -17.82 -18.41
CA GLN A 82 21.02 -17.49 -17.09
C GLN A 82 20.40 -16.22 -16.51
N GLU A 83 20.17 -15.19 -17.34
CA GLU A 83 19.47 -13.98 -16.90
C GLU A 83 17.99 -14.27 -16.59
N GLN A 84 17.32 -15.08 -17.43
CA GLN A 84 15.95 -15.52 -17.19
C GLN A 84 15.82 -16.38 -15.92
N SER A 85 16.73 -17.32 -15.68
CA SER A 85 16.69 -18.13 -14.46
C SER A 85 16.87 -17.29 -13.19
N LYS A 86 17.74 -16.27 -13.25
CA LYS A 86 17.98 -15.36 -12.13
C LYS A 86 16.78 -14.45 -11.86
N GLN A 87 16.13 -13.98 -12.93
CA GLN A 87 14.92 -13.16 -12.82
C GLN A 87 13.73 -13.95 -12.27
N GLU A 88 13.60 -15.23 -12.64
CA GLU A 88 12.58 -16.13 -12.07
C GLU A 88 12.83 -16.41 -10.58
N GLU A 89 14.09 -16.65 -10.19
CA GLU A 89 14.47 -16.84 -8.79
C GLU A 89 14.12 -15.62 -7.94
N ILE A 90 14.44 -14.41 -8.43
CA ILE A 90 14.07 -13.15 -7.75
C ILE A 90 12.54 -13.01 -7.64
N PHE A 91 11.79 -13.33 -8.69
CA PHE A 91 10.33 -13.24 -8.65
C PHE A 91 9.72 -14.24 -7.65
N GLN A 92 10.28 -15.44 -7.58
CA GLN A 92 9.88 -16.46 -6.63
C GLN A 92 10.16 -16.03 -5.18
N ASP A 93 11.35 -15.48 -4.91
CA ASP A 93 11.73 -14.95 -3.60
C ASP A 93 10.83 -13.78 -3.18
N LEU A 94 10.54 -12.85 -4.10
CA LEU A 94 9.63 -11.73 -3.84
C LEU A 94 8.21 -12.21 -3.55
N SER A 95 7.74 -13.24 -4.25
CA SER A 95 6.42 -13.83 -4.01
C SER A 95 6.34 -14.49 -2.64
N GLN A 96 7.39 -15.23 -2.24
CA GLN A 96 7.48 -15.82 -0.92
C GLN A 96 7.57 -14.77 0.19
N LEU A 97 8.34 -13.70 -0.04
CA LEU A 97 8.46 -12.57 0.89
C LEU A 97 7.12 -11.84 1.05
N LYS A 98 6.41 -11.57 -0.05
CA LYS A 98 5.07 -10.97 -0.02
C LYS A 98 4.10 -11.82 0.79
N ALA A 99 4.04 -13.12 0.51
CA ALA A 99 3.18 -14.04 1.26
C ALA A 99 3.55 -14.11 2.74
N ALA A 100 4.84 -14.04 3.08
CA ALA A 100 5.31 -13.99 4.47
C ALA A 100 4.90 -12.69 5.16
N VAL A 101 5.03 -11.54 4.49
CA VAL A 101 4.61 -10.22 5.01
C VAL A 101 3.10 -10.14 5.19
N GLU A 102 2.31 -10.68 4.26
CA GLU A 102 0.85 -10.73 4.38
C GLU A 102 0.39 -11.57 5.58
N ARG A 103 1.15 -12.61 5.96
CA ARG A 103 0.91 -13.38 7.19
C ARG A 103 1.17 -12.58 8.47
N LEU A 104 1.94 -11.50 8.41
CA LEU A 104 2.17 -10.61 9.55
C LEU A 104 1.01 -9.64 9.79
N CYS A 105 0.12 -9.45 8.81
CA CYS A 105 -1.01 -8.56 8.99
C CYS A 105 -1.99 -9.12 10.04
N ARG A 106 -2.15 -8.38 11.14
CA ARG A 106 -3.15 -8.65 12.16
C ARG A 106 -4.24 -7.60 12.08
N ARG A 107 -5.49 -8.06 12.14
CA ARG A 107 -6.68 -7.18 12.15
C ARG A 107 -6.75 -6.32 13.41
N CYS A 108 -6.22 -6.82 14.53
CA CYS A 108 -6.19 -6.12 15.81
C CYS A 108 -4.79 -6.09 16.40
N PRO A 109 -4.47 -5.07 17.22
CA PRO A 109 -3.23 -5.03 18.00
C PRO A 109 -3.10 -6.25 18.94
N TRP A 110 -1.90 -6.47 19.47
CA TRP A 110 -1.68 -7.51 20.46
C TRP A 110 -2.50 -7.25 21.73
N GLU A 111 -3.04 -8.31 22.35
CA GLU A 111 -3.93 -8.23 23.51
C GLU A 111 -5.29 -7.55 23.27
N TRP A 112 -5.65 -7.30 22.00
CA TRP A 112 -7.00 -6.85 21.62
C TRP A 112 -7.81 -8.02 21.06
N THR A 113 -9.10 -8.05 21.38
CA THR A 113 -10.02 -9.08 20.90
C THR A 113 -10.73 -8.60 19.64
N PHE A 114 -10.69 -9.39 18.56
CA PHE A 114 -11.45 -9.11 17.34
C PHE A 114 -12.90 -9.58 17.48
N PHE A 115 -13.86 -8.72 17.15
CA PHE A 115 -15.26 -9.09 17.00
C PHE A 115 -15.95 -8.20 15.95
N GLN A 116 -16.57 -8.82 14.95
CA GLN A 116 -17.36 -8.17 13.89
C GLN A 116 -16.73 -6.88 13.32
N GLY A 117 -15.47 -6.97 12.86
CA GLY A 117 -14.79 -5.85 12.21
C GLY A 117 -14.26 -4.78 13.15
N ASN A 118 -14.34 -4.99 14.47
CA ASN A 118 -13.78 -4.10 15.48
C ASN A 118 -12.82 -4.85 16.41
N CYS A 119 -11.95 -4.09 17.05
CA CYS A 119 -10.99 -4.55 18.05
C CYS A 119 -11.38 -3.98 19.40
N TYR A 120 -11.35 -4.83 20.43
CA TYR A 120 -11.73 -4.48 21.79
C TYR A 120 -10.58 -4.71 22.75
N PHE A 121 -10.26 -3.69 23.54
CA PHE A 121 -9.26 -3.80 24.61
C PHE A 121 -9.96 -3.90 25.95
N MET A 122 -9.80 -5.03 26.63
CA MET A 122 -10.25 -5.22 28.00
C MET A 122 -9.10 -4.82 28.91
N SER A 123 -9.26 -3.71 29.63
CA SER A 123 -8.23 -3.21 30.53
C SER A 123 -7.81 -4.24 31.60
N ASN A 124 -6.56 -4.13 32.03
CA ASN A 124 -6.00 -4.90 33.15
C ASN A 124 -5.80 -4.06 34.42
N SER A 125 -6.13 -2.78 34.37
CA SER A 125 -6.13 -1.86 35.50
C SER A 125 -7.50 -1.18 35.61
N GLN A 126 -7.67 -0.37 36.65
CA GLN A 126 -8.94 0.30 36.92
C GLN A 126 -8.75 1.82 36.87
N ARG A 127 -9.75 2.53 36.33
CA ARG A 127 -9.81 3.99 36.21
C ARG A 127 -11.23 4.47 36.47
N ASN A 128 -11.38 5.75 36.79
CA ASN A 128 -12.70 6.37 36.77
C ASN A 128 -13.21 6.49 35.32
N TRP A 129 -14.49 6.82 35.14
CA TRP A 129 -15.12 6.81 33.82
C TRP A 129 -14.48 7.82 32.85
N HIS A 130 -14.18 9.02 33.33
CA HIS A 130 -13.54 10.08 32.53
C HIS A 130 -12.11 9.70 32.11
N ASP A 131 -11.32 9.16 33.04
CA ASP A 131 -9.95 8.70 32.75
C ASP A 131 -9.94 7.48 31.82
N SER A 132 -11.03 6.71 31.79
CA SER A 132 -11.21 5.59 30.87
C SER A 132 -11.50 6.06 29.45
N ILE A 133 -12.26 7.15 29.27
CA ILE A 133 -12.42 7.83 27.98
C ILE A 133 -11.04 8.27 27.47
N THR A 134 -10.29 8.99 28.29
CA THR A 134 -8.95 9.47 27.94
C THR A 134 -8.02 8.31 27.59
N ALA A 135 -8.03 7.23 28.38
CA ALA A 135 -7.21 6.04 28.10
C ALA A 135 -7.50 5.40 26.73
N CYS A 136 -8.76 5.39 26.30
CA CYS A 136 -9.10 4.88 24.97
C CYS A 136 -8.65 5.83 23.87
N GLN A 137 -8.81 7.15 24.07
CA GLN A 137 -8.37 8.16 23.12
C GLN A 137 -6.85 8.15 22.90
N GLU A 138 -6.07 7.92 23.96
CA GLU A 138 -4.59 7.80 23.90
C GLU A 138 -4.11 6.71 22.94
N VAL A 139 -4.92 5.68 22.69
CA VAL A 139 -4.62 4.57 21.77
C VAL A 139 -5.44 4.61 20.48
N GLY A 140 -6.03 5.77 20.15
CA GLY A 140 -6.82 5.95 18.93
C GLY A 140 -8.14 5.17 18.91
N ALA A 141 -8.67 4.84 20.08
CA ALA A 141 -9.92 4.12 20.27
C ALA A 141 -10.95 4.98 21.01
N GLN A 142 -12.13 4.42 21.24
CA GLN A 142 -13.20 5.05 22.02
C GLN A 142 -13.63 4.13 23.17
N LEU A 143 -14.02 4.70 24.31
CA LEU A 143 -14.70 3.93 25.34
C LEU A 143 -15.96 3.31 24.73
N VAL A 144 -16.16 2.01 24.91
CA VAL A 144 -17.00 1.22 24.00
C VAL A 144 -18.42 1.76 23.84
N VAL A 145 -18.80 2.02 22.60
CA VAL A 145 -20.16 2.35 22.19
C VAL A 145 -20.77 1.14 21.49
N ILE A 146 -21.84 0.61 22.07
CA ILE A 146 -22.47 -0.64 21.63
C ILE A 146 -23.51 -0.32 20.56
N LYS A 147 -23.40 -0.99 19.41
CA LYS A 147 -24.24 -0.73 18.23
C LYS A 147 -25.18 -1.86 17.86
N SER A 148 -25.01 -3.05 18.42
CA SER A 148 -25.89 -4.19 18.15
C SER A 148 -26.12 -5.07 19.39
N ALA A 149 -27.16 -5.90 19.33
CA ALA A 149 -27.46 -6.89 20.37
C ALA A 149 -26.37 -7.97 20.45
N GLU A 150 -25.78 -8.34 19.32
CA GLU A 150 -24.68 -9.31 19.23
C GLU A 150 -23.43 -8.76 19.92
N GLU A 151 -23.12 -7.48 19.72
CA GLU A 151 -22.01 -6.80 20.39
C GLU A 151 -22.26 -6.71 21.90
N GLN A 152 -23.46 -6.31 22.32
CA GLN A 152 -23.84 -6.30 23.74
C GLN A 152 -23.62 -7.66 24.40
N ASN A 153 -24.14 -8.74 23.80
CA ASN A 153 -24.01 -10.09 24.34
C ASN A 153 -22.54 -10.55 24.41
N PHE A 154 -21.75 -10.24 23.38
CA PHE A 154 -20.32 -10.53 23.36
C PHE A 154 -19.60 -9.85 24.53
N LEU A 155 -19.81 -8.54 24.73
CA LEU A 155 -19.13 -7.77 25.78
C LEU A 155 -19.62 -8.13 27.19
N GLN A 156 -20.91 -8.40 27.35
CA GLN A 156 -21.47 -8.89 28.60
C GLN A 156 -20.81 -10.20 29.02
N LEU A 157 -20.61 -11.13 28.07
CA LEU A 157 -19.96 -12.41 28.34
C LEU A 157 -18.49 -12.25 28.73
N GLN A 158 -17.75 -11.33 28.11
CA GLN A 158 -16.35 -11.08 28.49
C GLN A 158 -16.25 -10.49 29.92
N SER A 159 -17.13 -9.55 30.23
CA SER A 159 -17.17 -8.90 31.55
C SER A 159 -17.61 -9.86 32.65
N SER A 160 -18.64 -10.69 32.39
CA SER A 160 -19.15 -11.66 33.36
C SER A 160 -18.15 -12.79 33.64
N ARG A 161 -17.48 -13.33 32.61
CA ARG A 161 -16.47 -14.39 32.77
C ARG A 161 -15.25 -13.95 33.56
N SER A 162 -14.90 -12.66 33.48
CA SER A 162 -13.79 -12.10 34.24
C SER A 162 -14.20 -11.65 35.65
N ASN A 163 -15.51 -11.66 35.95
CA ASN A 163 -16.08 -11.14 37.20
C ASN A 163 -15.61 -9.70 37.49
N ARG A 164 -15.55 -8.87 36.45
CA ARG A 164 -15.06 -7.49 36.51
C ARG A 164 -16.18 -6.49 36.23
N PHE A 165 -16.37 -5.57 37.17
CA PHE A 165 -17.10 -4.33 36.95
C PHE A 165 -16.36 -3.48 35.91
N THR A 166 -17.05 -3.13 34.83
CA THR A 166 -16.38 -2.62 33.63
C THR A 166 -17.16 -1.48 32.97
N TRP A 167 -16.54 -0.31 32.84
CA TRP A 167 -17.12 0.86 32.19
C TRP A 167 -17.39 0.64 30.70
N MET A 168 -18.51 1.20 30.24
CA MET A 168 -18.83 1.43 28.83
C MET A 168 -19.03 2.93 28.57
N GLY A 169 -19.05 3.32 27.30
CA GLY A 169 -19.17 4.72 26.89
C GLY A 169 -20.60 5.25 26.94
N LEU A 170 -21.34 4.99 28.01
CA LEU A 170 -22.73 5.42 28.20
C LEU A 170 -22.85 6.19 29.53
N SER A 171 -23.55 7.32 29.49
CA SER A 171 -23.78 8.20 30.66
C SER A 171 -25.03 9.05 30.47
N ASP A 172 -25.61 9.57 31.54
CA ASP A 172 -26.66 10.60 31.51
C ASP A 172 -26.23 11.91 32.20
N LEU A 173 -24.91 12.11 32.36
CA LEU A 173 -24.26 13.32 32.89
C LEU A 173 -24.80 14.65 32.34
N ASN A 174 -25.22 14.67 31.07
CA ASN A 174 -25.73 15.88 30.41
C ASN A 174 -27.16 16.22 30.85
N GLN A 175 -27.98 15.20 31.09
CA GLN A 175 -29.38 15.33 31.48
C GLN A 175 -29.82 14.02 32.15
N GLU A 176 -30.04 14.09 33.46
CA GLU A 176 -30.56 13.01 34.29
C GLU A 176 -31.71 12.23 33.62
N GLY A 177 -31.58 10.91 33.58
CA GLY A 177 -32.54 9.99 32.94
C GLY A 177 -32.46 9.93 31.41
N THR A 178 -31.60 10.73 30.79
CA THR A 178 -31.38 10.78 29.33
C THR A 178 -30.00 10.24 28.97
N TRP A 179 -29.93 8.92 28.81
CA TRP A 179 -28.71 8.19 28.49
C TRP A 179 -28.20 8.48 27.08
N GLN A 180 -26.92 8.89 26.99
CA GLN A 180 -26.21 9.21 25.76
C GLN A 180 -24.86 8.51 25.72
N TRP A 181 -24.52 7.98 24.54
CA TRP A 181 -23.21 7.41 24.27
C TRP A 181 -22.15 8.50 24.10
N VAL A 182 -20.88 8.18 24.35
CA VAL A 182 -19.74 9.11 24.18
C VAL A 182 -19.52 9.57 22.73
N ASP A 183 -20.15 8.93 21.75
CA ASP A 183 -20.18 9.39 20.35
C ASP A 183 -21.34 10.35 20.04
N GLY A 184 -22.11 10.73 21.06
CA GLY A 184 -23.25 11.64 20.97
C GLY A 184 -24.58 10.96 20.61
N SER A 185 -24.58 9.67 20.26
CA SER A 185 -25.83 8.97 19.93
C SER A 185 -26.68 8.71 21.19
N PRO A 186 -28.02 8.82 21.12
CA PRO A 186 -28.88 8.53 22.27
C PRO A 186 -29.04 7.01 22.48
N LEU A 187 -29.35 6.60 23.71
CA LEU A 187 -29.71 5.21 23.99
C LEU A 187 -31.06 4.84 23.35
N SER A 188 -31.04 3.89 22.42
CA SER A 188 -32.27 3.35 21.83
C SER A 188 -33.12 2.60 22.88
N SER A 189 -34.45 2.72 22.79
CA SER A 189 -35.39 1.99 23.64
C SER A 189 -35.18 0.48 23.62
N SER A 190 -34.70 -0.11 22.52
CA SER A 190 -34.41 -1.55 22.42
C SER A 190 -33.28 -2.02 23.32
N PHE A 191 -32.39 -1.13 23.76
CA PHE A 191 -31.28 -1.45 24.64
C PHE A 191 -31.63 -1.33 26.13
N LYS A 192 -32.78 -0.74 26.47
CA LYS A 192 -33.22 -0.61 27.88
C LYS A 192 -33.42 -1.96 28.57
N GLN A 193 -33.60 -3.04 27.81
CA GLN A 193 -33.72 -4.40 28.36
C GLN A 193 -32.43 -4.93 29.01
N TYR A 194 -31.28 -4.27 28.79
CA TYR A 194 -30.00 -4.72 29.33
C TYR A 194 -29.69 -4.19 30.73
N TRP A 195 -30.47 -3.25 31.25
CA TRP A 195 -30.40 -2.85 32.65
C TRP A 195 -30.71 -4.02 33.57
N ASN A 196 -29.94 -4.14 34.65
CA ASN A 196 -30.26 -5.09 35.71
C ASN A 196 -31.60 -4.74 36.37
N ARG A 197 -32.19 -5.72 37.06
CA ARG A 197 -33.43 -5.49 37.78
C ARG A 197 -33.23 -4.42 38.86
N GLY A 198 -33.96 -3.33 38.73
CA GLY A 198 -33.86 -2.18 39.64
C GLY A 198 -33.12 -1.01 39.04
N GLU A 199 -32.41 -1.22 37.92
CA GLU A 199 -31.58 -0.20 37.28
C GLU A 199 -32.27 0.47 36.07
N PRO A 200 -31.87 1.70 35.73
CA PRO A 200 -30.99 2.57 36.52
C PRO A 200 -31.71 3.16 37.74
N ASN A 201 -31.02 3.26 38.88
CA ASN A 201 -31.62 3.64 40.17
C ASN A 201 -31.18 5.03 40.69
N ASN A 202 -30.12 5.59 40.11
CA ASN A 202 -29.49 6.85 40.48
C ASN A 202 -29.20 6.99 41.99
N ILE A 203 -28.69 5.94 42.64
CA ILE A 203 -28.41 5.97 44.08
C ILE A 203 -27.20 6.85 44.33
N ARG A 204 -27.46 8.07 44.80
CA ARG A 204 -26.43 9.07 45.15
C ARG A 204 -25.69 9.63 43.92
N LYS A 205 -26.40 9.91 42.82
CA LYS A 205 -25.88 10.54 41.59
C LYS A 205 -24.94 9.61 40.83
N GLU A 206 -25.55 8.61 40.20
CA GLU A 206 -24.89 7.56 39.44
C GLU A 206 -25.13 7.80 37.95
N ASP A 207 -24.19 8.52 37.33
CA ASP A 207 -24.43 9.05 35.98
C ASP A 207 -23.66 8.28 34.88
N CYS A 208 -22.98 7.18 35.23
CA CYS A 208 -22.09 6.43 34.33
C CYS A 208 -22.38 4.93 34.36
N VAL A 209 -22.33 4.27 33.19
CA VAL A 209 -22.79 2.87 33.07
C VAL A 209 -21.66 1.86 33.04
N GLU A 210 -21.81 0.81 33.82
CA GLU A 210 -20.95 -0.36 33.85
C GLU A 210 -21.66 -1.65 33.42
N PHE A 211 -20.87 -2.62 32.96
CA PHE A 211 -21.25 -4.03 33.00
C PHE A 211 -21.14 -4.55 34.44
N ASN A 212 -22.25 -5.09 34.96
CA ASN A 212 -22.35 -5.64 36.31
C ASN A 212 -23.11 -6.97 36.26
N GLY A 213 -22.39 -8.08 36.46
CA GLY A 213 -22.96 -9.42 36.38
C GLY A 213 -23.47 -9.75 34.97
N ASN A 214 -24.80 -9.87 34.82
CA ASN A 214 -25.47 -10.26 33.58
C ASN A 214 -26.16 -9.09 32.84
N GLY A 215 -26.02 -7.87 33.35
CA GLY A 215 -26.61 -6.68 32.74
C GLY A 215 -25.81 -5.42 33.04
N TRP A 216 -26.49 -4.29 32.94
CA TRP A 216 -25.94 -2.97 33.17
C TRP A 216 -26.34 -2.43 34.53
N ASN A 217 -25.48 -1.59 35.09
CA ASN A 217 -25.71 -0.83 36.32
C ASN A 217 -25.21 0.59 36.11
N ASP A 218 -25.95 1.58 36.61
CA ASP A 218 -25.46 2.94 36.77
C ASP A 218 -24.65 3.02 38.08
N ASP A 219 -23.49 3.67 38.03
CA ASP A 219 -22.65 3.88 39.20
C ASP A 219 -21.98 5.25 39.09
N LYS A 220 -21.38 5.68 40.19
CA LYS A 220 -20.66 6.94 40.29
C LYS A 220 -19.50 6.95 39.32
N CYS A 221 -19.48 7.95 38.44
CA CYS A 221 -18.42 8.13 37.47
C CYS A 221 -17.01 8.20 38.08
N SER A 222 -16.88 8.58 39.36
CA SER A 222 -15.62 8.62 40.11
C SER A 222 -15.09 7.25 40.56
N ALA A 223 -15.90 6.19 40.52
CA ALA A 223 -15.49 4.86 40.93
C ALA A 223 -14.42 4.30 39.98
N ALA A 224 -13.37 3.69 40.54
CA ALA A 224 -12.36 3.02 39.75
C ALA A 224 -12.88 1.65 39.32
N LYS A 225 -12.99 1.42 38.01
CA LYS A 225 -13.42 0.15 37.41
C LYS A 225 -12.56 -0.17 36.20
N PHE A 226 -12.63 -1.42 35.73
CA PHE A 226 -12.06 -1.76 34.43
C PHE A 226 -12.82 -1.00 33.34
N TRP A 227 -12.26 -0.91 32.14
CA TRP A 227 -12.93 -0.31 30.98
C TRP A 227 -12.66 -1.12 29.71
N ILE A 228 -13.51 -0.90 28.70
CA ILE A 228 -13.35 -1.49 27.36
C ILE A 228 -13.21 -0.40 26.31
N CYS A 229 -12.10 -0.43 25.57
CA CYS A 229 -11.94 0.41 24.38
C CYS A 229 -12.37 -0.35 23.13
N LYS A 230 -12.87 0.39 22.12
CA LYS A 230 -13.27 -0.11 20.81
C LYS A 230 -12.62 0.73 19.71
N MET A 231 -12.09 0.08 18.68
CA MET A 231 -11.65 0.70 17.43
C MET A 231 -12.00 -0.20 16.23
N SER A 232 -12.04 0.36 15.02
CA SER A 232 -12.21 -0.45 13.81
C SER A 232 -10.96 -1.30 13.55
N ALA A 233 -11.18 -2.54 13.10
CA ALA A 233 -10.08 -3.44 12.75
C ALA A 233 -9.39 -3.01 11.46
N ALA A 234 -8.09 -3.26 11.35
CA ALA A 234 -7.33 -3.01 10.13
C ALA A 234 -7.78 -3.97 9.01
N SER A 235 -7.86 -3.43 7.78
CA SER A 235 -8.06 -4.24 6.58
C SER A 235 -6.76 -4.95 6.21
N CYS A 236 -6.70 -6.26 6.45
CA CYS A 236 -5.64 -7.09 5.89
C CYS A 236 -6.06 -7.52 4.49
N SER A 237 -5.42 -6.94 3.47
CA SER A 237 -5.64 -7.30 2.07
C SER A 237 -5.24 -8.76 1.85
N ARG A 238 -6.23 -9.64 1.75
CA ARG A 238 -6.10 -10.93 1.04
C ARG A 238 -6.93 -10.93 -0.25
N ASP A 239 -7.28 -9.76 -0.76
CA ASP A 239 -7.94 -9.66 -2.06
C ASP A 239 -6.89 -9.66 -3.16
N GLU A 240 -6.48 -10.88 -3.48
CA GLU A 240 -5.93 -11.25 -4.76
C GLU A 240 -7.03 -11.02 -5.82
N GLY A 241 -7.15 -9.80 -6.34
CA GLY A 241 -8.26 -9.50 -7.26
C GLY A 241 -8.28 -8.17 -8.00
N GLN A 242 -7.38 -7.22 -7.73
CA GLN A 242 -7.36 -5.97 -8.49
C GLN A 242 -5.99 -5.31 -8.41
N LEU A 243 -5.15 -5.57 -9.42
CA LEU A 243 -4.22 -4.62 -10.02
C LEU A 243 -3.37 -5.33 -11.09
N LEU A 244 -4.00 -5.63 -12.22
CA LEU A 244 -3.34 -5.50 -13.52
C LEU A 244 -4.30 -4.72 -14.44
N PRO A 245 -3.90 -3.57 -15.01
CA PRO A 245 -4.64 -3.01 -16.12
C PRO A 245 -4.51 -3.98 -17.31
N SER A 246 -5.64 -4.45 -17.80
CA SER A 246 -5.76 -5.26 -19.01
C SER A 246 -5.23 -4.46 -20.21
N ALA A 247 -4.01 -4.76 -20.64
CA ALA A 247 -3.56 -4.37 -21.97
C ALA A 247 -4.34 -5.20 -22.99
N SER A 248 -5.35 -4.58 -23.60
CA SER A 248 -6.10 -5.15 -24.72
C SER A 248 -5.18 -5.30 -25.93
N VAL A 249 -4.80 -6.53 -26.27
CA VAL A 249 -4.23 -6.87 -27.57
C VAL A 249 -5.37 -7.06 -28.55
N SER A 250 -5.55 -6.11 -29.48
CA SER A 250 -6.44 -6.27 -30.63
C SER A 250 -5.83 -7.24 -31.65
N PRO A 251 -6.60 -8.21 -32.19
CA PRO A 251 -6.19 -8.97 -33.35
C PRO A 251 -6.60 -8.21 -34.63
N THR A 252 -5.64 -7.68 -35.38
CA THR A 252 -5.88 -7.27 -36.77
C THR A 252 -5.87 -8.49 -37.67
N ALA A 253 -7.02 -8.77 -38.27
CA ALA A 253 -7.19 -9.78 -39.32
C ALA A 253 -6.71 -9.26 -40.68
N HIS A 254 -6.02 -10.18 -41.38
CA HIS A 254 -5.88 -10.40 -42.82
C HIS A 254 -6.02 -9.26 -43.85
N ALA A 255 -5.00 -9.18 -44.71
CA ALA A 255 -5.15 -8.82 -46.12
C ALA A 255 -4.55 -9.93 -47.00
N ALA A 256 -5.42 -10.70 -47.66
CA ALA A 256 -5.26 -11.30 -48.99
C ALA A 256 -6.61 -11.88 -49.41
#